data_AF-A0A3B0BZX4-F1
#
_entry.id   AF-A0A3B0BZX4-F1
#
_cell.length_a   1.000
_cell.length_b   1.000
_cell.length_c   1.000
_cell.angle_alpha   90.00
_cell.angle_beta   90.00
_cell.angle_gamma   90.00
#
_symmetry.space_group_name_H-M   'P 1'
#
loop_
_entity.id
_entity.type
_entity.pdbx_description
1 polymer ?
#
loop_
_entity_poly.entity_id
_entity_poly.type
_entity_poly.pdbx_seq_one_letter_code
_entity_poly.pdbx_strand_id
1 'polypeptide(L)'
;MAAWILFDAERHGLSRALSHQAWNLSRRLPEDQRSIELLILSVLCLQQEHLGFPGSSLHISSSVLTRKDLPERVAAIFHVREARAHAQLQQQKKALWSLNAAEELLTEEPSERDPSWTWWFDRTEFTGHQGLAHAALGNLKTAASHLYEAAAPGGAPAYRSLFSTELGAALARAGAWREADAWLSTLVDTVPRIGSVRSLNSLTGTTHIIKQGRSVPRTLRNTNRHLTELLQHQKARAHAGSRESRAGSS
;
A
#
# COMPACT_ATOMS: atom_id res chain seq x y z
N MET A 1 13.07 -1.33 -9.24
CA MET A 1 11.67 -1.17 -9.71
C MET A 1 10.96 -2.51 -9.93
N ALA A 2 11.54 -3.50 -10.65
CA ALA A 2 10.89 -4.80 -10.91
C ALA A 2 10.35 -5.52 -9.66
N ALA A 3 11.08 -5.49 -8.55
CA ALA A 3 10.64 -6.11 -7.29
C ALA A 3 9.35 -5.48 -6.71
N TRP A 4 9.18 -4.16 -6.84
CA TRP A 4 7.96 -3.46 -6.43
C TRP A 4 6.80 -3.83 -7.36
N ILE A 5 6.99 -3.81 -8.68
CA ILE A 5 5.94 -4.23 -9.64
C ILE A 5 5.49 -5.67 -9.35
N LEU A 6 6.42 -6.59 -9.08
CA LEU A 6 6.10 -7.96 -8.72
C LEU A 6 5.40 -8.08 -7.36
N PHE A 7 5.71 -7.18 -6.42
CA PHE A 7 4.99 -7.10 -5.16
C PHE A 7 3.53 -6.65 -5.37
N ASP A 8 3.29 -5.62 -6.17
CA ASP A 8 1.94 -5.16 -6.51
C ASP A 8 1.14 -6.20 -7.32
N ALA A 9 1.84 -7.04 -8.09
CA ALA A 9 1.28 -8.20 -8.78
C ALA A 9 1.11 -9.45 -7.89
N GLU A 10 1.38 -9.33 -6.58
CA GLU A 10 1.38 -10.42 -5.58
C GLU A 10 2.27 -11.63 -5.93
N ARG A 11 3.29 -11.43 -6.75
CA ARG A 11 4.35 -12.41 -7.06
C ARG A 11 5.43 -12.38 -5.96
N HIS A 12 5.03 -12.60 -4.71
CA HIS A 12 5.87 -12.33 -3.54
C HIS A 12 7.19 -13.12 -3.52
N GLY A 13 7.20 -14.38 -3.95
CA GLY A 13 8.42 -15.18 -4.02
C GLY A 13 9.47 -14.57 -4.95
N LEU A 14 9.05 -14.15 -6.15
CA LEU A 14 9.93 -13.50 -7.14
C LEU A 14 10.34 -12.10 -6.69
N SER A 15 9.40 -11.31 -6.17
CA SER A 15 9.68 -9.99 -5.61
C SER A 15 10.76 -10.07 -4.53
N ARG A 16 10.64 -11.01 -3.58
CA ARG A 16 11.61 -11.23 -2.52
C ARG A 16 12.98 -11.66 -3.07
N ALA A 17 12.99 -12.63 -3.99
CA ALA A 17 14.22 -13.12 -4.60
C ALA A 17 15.00 -11.99 -5.30
N LEU A 18 14.31 -11.18 -6.11
CA LEU A 18 14.92 -10.03 -6.79
C LEU A 18 15.35 -8.93 -5.82
N SER A 19 14.58 -8.66 -4.76
CA SER A 19 14.99 -7.71 -3.71
C SER A 19 16.28 -8.14 -3.03
N HIS A 20 16.43 -9.41 -2.67
CA HIS A 20 17.68 -9.91 -2.07
C HIS A 20 18.86 -9.90 -3.04
N GLN A 21 18.63 -10.25 -4.31
CA GLN A 21 19.68 -10.16 -5.33
C GLN A 21 20.13 -8.70 -5.51
N ALA A 22 19.19 -7.78 -5.66
CA ALA A 22 19.46 -6.34 -5.79
C ALA A 22 20.17 -5.79 -4.55
N TRP A 23 19.77 -6.22 -3.35
CA TRP A 23 20.41 -5.81 -2.10
C TRP A 23 21.86 -6.30 -2.00
N ASN A 24 22.14 -7.55 -2.41
CA ASN A 24 23.51 -8.07 -2.43
C ASN A 24 24.39 -7.31 -3.44
N LEU A 25 23.82 -6.91 -4.58
CA LEU A 25 24.52 -6.10 -5.58
C LEU A 25 24.73 -4.66 -5.12
N SER A 26 23.76 -4.05 -4.43
CA SER A 26 23.87 -2.65 -3.98
C SER A 26 25.03 -2.43 -3.02
N ARG A 27 25.42 -3.45 -2.26
CA ARG A 27 26.60 -3.42 -1.38
C ARG A 27 27.93 -3.25 -2.13
N ARG A 28 27.96 -3.51 -3.44
CA ARG A 28 29.15 -3.35 -4.30
C ARG A 28 29.15 -2.02 -5.07
N LEU A 29 28.09 -1.21 -4.93
CA LEU A 29 27.99 0.05 -5.65
C LEU A 29 28.87 1.13 -5.02
N PRO A 30 29.30 2.13 -5.83
CA PRO A 30 29.85 3.39 -5.36
C PRO A 30 28.91 4.10 -4.37
N GLU A 31 29.47 4.89 -3.47
CA GLU A 31 28.74 5.50 -2.34
C GLU A 31 27.55 6.36 -2.76
N ASP A 32 27.71 7.17 -3.82
CA ASP A 32 26.67 8.01 -4.44
C ASP A 32 25.46 7.21 -4.96
N GLN A 33 25.65 5.92 -5.26
CA GLN A 33 24.60 5.03 -5.76
C GLN A 33 24.05 4.07 -4.71
N ARG A 34 24.65 4.02 -3.51
CA ARG A 34 24.22 3.09 -2.44
C ARG A 34 22.85 3.41 -1.87
N SER A 35 22.32 4.61 -2.09
CA SER A 35 20.96 4.98 -1.65
C SER A 35 19.87 4.05 -2.21
N ILE A 36 20.13 3.34 -3.31
CA ILE A 36 19.22 2.31 -3.85
C ILE A 36 18.95 1.17 -2.85
N GLU A 37 19.89 0.89 -1.94
CA GLU A 37 19.71 -0.06 -0.85
C GLU A 37 18.48 0.30 -0.01
N LEU A 38 18.30 1.60 0.28
CA LEU A 38 17.21 2.11 1.10
C LEU A 38 15.86 1.97 0.39
N LEU A 39 15.82 2.16 -0.93
CA LEU A 39 14.63 1.82 -1.72
C LEU A 39 14.29 0.33 -1.59
N ILE A 40 15.28 -0.56 -1.73
CA ILE A 40 15.06 -2.02 -1.65
C ILE A 40 14.54 -2.42 -0.27
N LEU A 41 15.14 -1.89 0.80
CA LEU A 41 14.70 -2.13 2.18
C LEU A 41 13.28 -1.61 2.41
N SER A 42 12.91 -0.45 1.85
CA SER A 42 11.56 0.10 1.97
C SER A 42 10.49 -0.79 1.32
N VAL A 43 10.82 -1.45 0.20
CA VAL A 43 9.94 -2.41 -0.50
C VAL A 43 9.85 -3.72 0.28
N LEU A 44 10.94 -4.18 0.88
CA LEU A 44 10.93 -5.35 1.78
C LEU A 44 10.03 -5.10 3.00
N CYS A 45 10.09 -3.93 3.63
CA CYS A 45 9.16 -3.54 4.71
C CYS A 45 7.69 -3.65 4.27
N LEU A 46 7.33 -3.03 3.13
CA LEU A 46 5.98 -3.12 2.56
C LEU A 46 5.54 -4.57 2.36
N GLN A 47 6.43 -5.41 1.85
CA GLN A 47 6.16 -6.82 1.61
C GLN A 47 5.94 -7.58 2.92
N GLN A 48 6.78 -7.36 3.94
CA GLN A 48 6.62 -8.00 5.25
C GLN A 48 5.30 -7.60 5.93
N GLU A 49 4.94 -6.31 5.90
CA GLU A 49 3.65 -5.82 6.41
C GLU A 49 2.46 -6.46 5.70
N HIS A 50 2.51 -6.54 4.37
CA HIS A 50 1.43 -7.11 3.57
C HIS A 50 1.24 -8.60 3.83
N LEU A 51 2.34 -9.34 4.06
CA LEU A 51 2.32 -10.76 4.37
C LEU A 51 2.00 -11.08 5.84
N GLY A 52 1.73 -10.08 6.67
CA GLY A 52 1.39 -10.30 8.08
C GLY A 52 2.60 -10.56 8.98
N PHE A 53 3.79 -10.09 8.59
CA PHE A 53 5.03 -10.16 9.37
C PHE A 53 5.48 -8.76 9.85
N PRO A 54 4.67 -8.01 10.62
CA PRO A 54 5.01 -6.65 11.01
C PRO A 54 6.28 -6.55 11.84
N GLY A 55 6.62 -7.57 12.64
CA GLY A 55 7.88 -7.59 13.39
C GLY A 55 9.12 -7.58 12.48
N SER A 56 9.05 -8.23 11.31
CA SER A 56 10.14 -8.20 10.32
C SER A 56 10.23 -6.85 9.62
N SER A 57 9.09 -6.23 9.30
CA SER A 57 9.08 -4.85 8.78
C SER A 57 9.71 -3.88 9.77
N LEU A 58 9.27 -3.96 11.03
CA LEU A 58 9.76 -3.12 12.13
C LEU A 58 11.27 -3.28 12.34
N HIS A 59 11.77 -4.52 12.33
CA HIS A 59 13.20 -4.76 12.48
C HIS A 59 14.03 -4.07 11.38
N ILE A 60 13.59 -4.17 10.13
CA ILE A 60 14.26 -3.52 9.00
C ILE A 60 14.19 -2.00 9.14
N SER A 61 13.00 -1.45 9.40
CA SER A 61 12.81 0.01 9.47
C SER A 61 13.57 0.63 10.64
N SER A 62 13.51 0.03 11.84
CA SER A 62 14.27 0.51 12.99
C SER A 62 15.78 0.41 12.74
N SER A 63 16.25 -0.65 12.09
CA SER A 63 17.68 -0.77 11.74
C SER A 63 18.12 0.36 10.81
N VAL A 64 17.31 0.73 9.82
CA VAL A 64 17.64 1.87 8.95
C VAL A 64 17.65 3.18 9.73
N LEU A 65 16.66 3.43 10.58
CA LEU A 65 16.55 4.68 11.34
C LEU A 65 17.67 4.90 12.37
N THR A 66 18.45 3.86 12.72
CA THR A 66 19.68 4.02 13.51
C THR A 66 20.88 4.55 12.72
N ARG A 67 20.81 4.59 11.38
CA ARG A 67 21.89 5.11 10.53
C ARG A 67 22.02 6.62 10.71
N LYS A 68 23.27 7.11 10.72
CA LYS A 68 23.56 8.55 10.76
C LYS A 68 23.34 9.18 9.38
N ASP A 69 23.03 10.48 9.39
CA ASP A 69 22.99 11.34 8.20
C ASP A 69 22.00 10.91 7.09
N LEU A 70 20.92 10.22 7.46
CA LEU A 70 19.84 9.88 6.54
C LEU A 70 19.20 11.15 5.95
N PRO A 71 18.95 11.21 4.63
CA PRO A 71 18.11 12.25 4.05
C PRO A 71 16.71 12.25 4.68
N GLU A 72 16.14 13.43 4.90
CA GLU A 72 14.90 13.61 5.67
C GLU A 72 13.72 12.84 5.05
N ARG A 73 13.56 12.89 3.72
CA ARG A 73 12.48 12.16 3.03
C ARG A 73 12.66 10.66 3.15
N VAL A 74 13.89 10.17 3.17
CA VAL A 74 14.19 8.74 3.39
C VAL A 74 13.83 8.35 4.83
N ALA A 75 14.22 9.16 5.82
CA ALA A 75 13.83 8.93 7.21
C ALA A 75 12.30 8.94 7.38
N ALA A 76 11.59 9.88 6.73
CA ALA A 76 10.12 9.92 6.73
C ALA A 76 9.49 8.63 6.17
N ILE A 77 10.01 8.10 5.05
CA ILE A 77 9.56 6.82 4.49
C ILE A 77 9.69 5.69 5.53
N PHE A 78 10.82 5.58 6.21
CA PHE A 78 11.06 4.52 7.18
C PHE A 78 10.27 4.69 8.48
N HIS A 79 10.04 5.92 8.94
CA HIS A 79 9.12 6.19 10.04
C HIS A 79 7.68 5.80 9.69
N VAL A 80 7.24 5.98 8.43
CA VAL A 80 5.95 5.43 7.98
C VAL A 80 5.94 3.90 8.01
N ARG A 81 7.04 3.22 7.66
CA ARG A 81 7.12 1.75 7.79
C ARG A 81 7.04 1.31 9.25
N GLU A 82 7.75 1.97 10.17
CA GLU A 82 7.61 1.72 11.62
C GLU A 82 6.19 1.94 12.10
N ALA A 83 5.56 3.05 11.70
CA ALA A 83 4.19 3.38 12.08
C ALA A 83 3.22 2.28 11.66
N ARG A 84 3.33 1.81 10.42
CA ARG A 84 2.49 0.75 9.85
C ARG A 84 2.70 -0.59 10.56
N ALA A 85 3.94 -0.96 10.85
CA ALA A 85 4.27 -2.16 11.59
C ALA A 85 3.74 -2.10 13.03
N HIS A 86 3.96 -0.99 13.74
CA HIS A 86 3.42 -0.76 15.08
C HIS A 86 1.89 -0.80 15.10
N ALA A 87 1.24 -0.23 14.10
CA ALA A 87 -0.22 -0.27 13.97
C ALA A 87 -0.75 -1.70 13.84
N GLN A 88 -0.14 -2.54 12.99
CA GLN A 88 -0.51 -3.97 12.88
C GLN A 88 -0.28 -4.73 14.20
N LEU A 89 0.76 -4.37 14.96
CA LEU A 89 1.04 -4.90 16.30
C LEU A 89 0.15 -4.31 17.41
N GLN A 90 -0.83 -3.47 17.08
CA GLN A 90 -1.72 -2.77 18.02
C GLN A 90 -0.97 -1.86 19.02
N GLN A 91 0.20 -1.36 18.64
CA GLN A 91 1.04 -0.47 19.46
C GLN A 91 0.75 1.00 19.15
N GLN A 92 -0.47 1.46 19.46
CA GLN A 92 -0.99 2.76 19.04
C GLN A 92 -0.06 3.94 19.35
N LYS A 93 0.45 4.07 20.57
CA LYS A 93 1.32 5.20 20.95
C LYS A 93 2.58 5.29 20.07
N LYS A 94 3.21 4.15 19.78
CA LYS A 94 4.42 4.08 18.94
C LYS A 94 4.10 4.35 17.48
N ALA A 95 2.96 3.84 17.01
CA ALA A 95 2.48 4.09 15.66
C ALA A 95 2.27 5.59 15.41
N LEU A 96 1.56 6.27 16.31
CA LEU A 96 1.27 7.70 16.19
C LEU A 96 2.55 8.55 16.34
N TRP A 97 3.44 8.18 17.26
CA TRP A 97 4.74 8.86 17.39
C TRP A 97 5.54 8.78 16.07
N SER A 98 5.59 7.60 15.44
CA SER A 98 6.30 7.41 14.19
C SER A 98 5.65 8.17 13.02
N LEU A 99 4.31 8.27 12.99
CA LEU A 99 3.62 9.11 12.00
C LEU A 99 3.97 10.60 12.17
N ASN A 100 4.00 11.10 13.40
CA ASN A 100 4.38 12.49 13.67
C ASN A 100 5.83 12.76 13.25
N ALA A 101 6.76 11.86 13.59
CA ALA A 101 8.15 11.97 13.17
C ALA A 101 8.30 12.00 11.64
N ALA A 102 7.54 11.16 10.93
CA ALA A 102 7.51 11.21 9.46
C ALA A 102 6.92 12.51 8.92
N GLU A 103 5.90 13.07 9.56
CA GLU A 103 5.26 14.33 9.16
C GLU A 103 6.20 15.53 9.33
N GLU A 104 6.93 15.60 10.45
CA GLU A 104 7.90 16.66 10.74
C GLU A 104 9.04 16.71 9.73
N LEU A 105 9.42 15.54 9.17
CA LEU A 105 10.49 15.40 8.18
C LEU A 105 10.01 15.61 6.73
N LEU A 106 8.71 15.57 6.47
CA LEU A 106 8.18 15.62 5.11
C LEU A 106 7.91 17.05 4.67
N THR A 107 8.80 17.57 3.84
CA THR A 107 8.63 18.85 3.12
C THR A 107 7.87 18.66 1.79
N GLU A 108 7.29 19.73 1.25
CA GLU A 108 6.65 19.69 -0.07
C GLU A 108 7.69 19.39 -1.18
N GLU A 109 8.80 20.12 -1.18
CA GLU A 109 9.88 19.95 -2.15
C GLU A 109 10.98 19.02 -1.61
N PRO A 110 11.47 18.04 -2.39
CA PRO A 110 12.64 17.25 -2.01
C PRO A 110 13.89 18.12 -1.88
N SER A 111 14.72 17.83 -0.88
CA SER A 111 16.03 18.47 -0.73
C SER A 111 17.04 17.91 -1.76
N GLU A 112 18.15 18.61 -1.99
CA GLU A 112 19.25 18.11 -2.83
C GLU A 112 19.88 16.81 -2.31
N ARG A 113 19.71 16.52 -1.02
CA ARG A 113 20.19 15.29 -0.38
C ARG A 113 19.25 14.11 -0.60
N ASP A 114 18.00 14.37 -0.96
CA ASP A 114 17.02 13.31 -1.16
C ASP A 114 17.31 12.57 -2.47
N PRO A 115 17.49 11.24 -2.42
CA PRO A 115 17.71 10.47 -3.63
C PRO A 115 16.54 10.64 -4.60
N SER A 116 16.84 10.74 -5.90
CA SER A 116 15.81 10.93 -6.93
C SER A 116 14.68 9.90 -6.86
N TRP A 117 14.97 8.66 -6.47
CA TRP A 117 13.97 7.60 -6.32
C TRP A 117 12.90 7.88 -5.26
N THR A 118 13.07 8.87 -4.39
CA THR A 118 12.07 9.24 -3.37
C THR A 118 10.88 10.03 -3.94
N TRP A 119 10.89 10.36 -5.23
CA TRP A 119 9.85 11.13 -5.93
C TRP A 119 8.40 10.64 -5.71
N TRP A 120 8.20 9.35 -5.43
CA TRP A 120 6.88 8.76 -5.25
C TRP A 120 6.25 9.06 -3.88
N PHE A 121 7.06 9.48 -2.90
CA PHE A 121 6.64 9.72 -1.52
C PHE A 121 6.42 11.23 -1.30
N ASP A 122 5.20 11.66 -1.61
CA ASP A 122 4.71 13.02 -1.39
C ASP A 122 3.71 13.07 -0.22
N ARG A 123 3.14 14.25 0.04
CA ARG A 123 2.12 14.46 1.08
C ARG A 123 0.91 13.54 0.91
N THR A 124 0.46 13.30 -0.32
CA THR A 124 -0.68 12.41 -0.60
C THR A 124 -0.36 10.96 -0.24
N GLU A 125 0.83 10.48 -0.60
CA GLU A 125 1.30 9.14 -0.24
C GLU A 125 1.40 8.97 1.29
N PHE A 126 1.93 9.98 1.97
CA PHE A 126 1.98 10.02 3.43
C PHE A 126 0.59 9.96 4.06
N THR A 127 -0.35 10.81 3.62
CA THR A 127 -1.74 10.81 4.09
C THR A 127 -2.40 9.45 3.88
N GLY A 128 -2.18 8.81 2.73
CA GLY A 128 -2.68 7.46 2.47
C GLY A 128 -2.15 6.44 3.46
N HIS A 129 -0.85 6.49 3.77
CA HIS A 129 -0.24 5.63 4.77
C HIS A 129 -0.70 5.93 6.22
N GLN A 130 -0.99 7.18 6.59
CA GLN A 130 -1.65 7.52 7.86
C GLN A 130 -3.00 6.80 7.95
N GLY A 131 -3.82 6.90 6.89
CA GLY A 131 -5.10 6.22 6.82
C GLY A 131 -4.99 4.71 7.00
N LEU A 132 -4.02 4.06 6.36
CA LEU A 132 -3.77 2.63 6.51
C LEU A 132 -3.30 2.24 7.92
N ALA A 133 -2.48 3.07 8.58
CA ALA A 133 -2.08 2.85 9.96
C ALA A 133 -3.30 2.94 10.91
N HIS A 134 -4.14 3.97 10.76
CA HIS A 134 -5.38 4.09 11.52
C HIS A 134 -6.35 2.92 11.27
N ALA A 135 -6.44 2.42 10.04
CA ALA A 135 -7.28 1.27 9.70
C ALA A 135 -6.82 -0.01 10.43
N ALA A 136 -5.51 -0.21 10.55
CA ALA A 136 -4.93 -1.35 11.27
C ALA A 136 -5.15 -1.26 12.79
N LEU A 137 -5.19 -0.05 13.35
CA LEU A 137 -5.53 0.22 14.75
C LEU A 137 -7.04 0.14 15.06
N GLY A 138 -7.89 -0.06 14.05
CA GLY A 138 -9.35 -0.04 14.22
C GLY A 138 -9.95 1.38 14.34
N ASN A 139 -9.17 2.43 14.12
CA ASN A 139 -9.62 3.83 14.11
C ASN A 139 -10.30 4.16 12.77
N LEU A 140 -11.38 3.44 12.44
CA LEU A 140 -11.92 3.36 11.08
C LEU A 140 -12.45 4.70 10.54
N LYS A 141 -13.01 5.55 11.39
CA LYS A 141 -13.47 6.90 10.98
C LYS A 141 -12.30 7.78 10.55
N THR A 142 -11.24 7.83 11.36
CA THR A 142 -10.01 8.57 11.05
C THR A 142 -9.32 7.99 9.82
N ALA A 143 -9.27 6.66 9.72
CA ALA A 143 -8.75 5.97 8.56
C ALA A 143 -9.48 6.37 7.28
N ALA A 144 -10.82 6.36 7.29
CA ALA A 144 -11.63 6.75 6.14
C ALA A 144 -11.40 8.21 5.73
N SER A 145 -11.22 9.13 6.69
CA SER A 145 -10.91 10.53 6.40
C SER A 145 -9.59 10.67 5.62
N HIS A 146 -8.50 10.10 6.14
CA HIS A 146 -7.19 10.17 5.47
C HIS A 146 -7.19 9.42 4.13
N LEU A 147 -7.83 8.24 4.07
CA LEU A 147 -7.90 7.47 2.83
C LEU A 147 -8.73 8.19 1.76
N TYR A 148 -9.76 8.93 2.15
CA TYR A 148 -10.53 9.77 1.23
C TYR A 148 -9.69 10.93 0.68
N GLU A 149 -8.94 11.61 1.53
CA GLU A 149 -8.01 12.67 1.11
C GLU A 149 -6.91 12.14 0.17
N ALA A 150 -6.39 10.95 0.45
CA ALA A 150 -5.35 10.32 -0.37
C ALA A 150 -5.87 9.67 -1.66
N ALA A 151 -7.17 9.34 -1.72
CA ALA A 151 -7.79 8.72 -2.88
C ALA A 151 -8.07 9.79 -3.95
N ALA A 152 -7.20 9.91 -4.93
CA ALA A 152 -7.40 10.88 -6.01
C ALA A 152 -8.46 10.42 -7.02
N PRO A 153 -9.42 11.26 -7.39
CA PRO A 153 -10.23 11.05 -8.59
C PRO A 153 -9.38 11.31 -9.85
N GLY A 154 -9.20 10.29 -10.70
CA GLY A 154 -8.97 10.51 -12.14
C GLY A 154 -7.59 10.99 -12.63
N GLY A 155 -6.50 10.83 -11.87
CA GLY A 155 -5.15 11.20 -12.38
C GLY A 155 -3.94 10.73 -11.59
N ALA A 156 -4.12 10.05 -10.46
CA ALA A 156 -3.00 9.54 -9.66
C ALA A 156 -2.30 8.34 -10.35
N PRO A 157 -1.00 8.12 -10.06
CA PRO A 157 -0.29 6.93 -10.49
C PRO A 157 -1.03 5.64 -10.11
N ALA A 158 -0.98 4.63 -10.99
CA ALA A 158 -1.70 3.38 -10.80
C ALA A 158 -1.41 2.66 -9.47
N TYR A 159 -0.22 2.83 -8.89
CA TYR A 159 0.13 2.24 -7.59
C TYR A 159 -0.68 2.81 -6.41
N ARG A 160 -1.24 4.02 -6.55
CA ARG A 160 -2.08 4.67 -5.52
C ARG A 160 -3.52 4.17 -5.50
N SER A 161 -3.90 3.26 -6.42
CA SER A 161 -5.23 2.62 -6.39
C SER A 161 -5.52 1.91 -5.08
N LEU A 162 -4.48 1.56 -4.32
CA LEU A 162 -4.60 0.96 -2.99
C LEU A 162 -5.40 1.85 -2.03
N PHE A 163 -5.16 3.16 -1.97
CA PHE A 163 -5.87 4.02 -1.01
C PHE A 163 -7.37 4.05 -1.30
N SER A 164 -7.75 4.08 -2.58
CA SER A 164 -9.14 4.03 -3.01
C SER A 164 -9.83 2.72 -2.61
N THR A 165 -9.16 1.57 -2.79
CA THR A 165 -9.74 0.26 -2.40
C THR A 165 -9.81 0.10 -0.88
N GLU A 166 -8.81 0.60 -0.17
CA GLU A 166 -8.73 0.55 1.30
C GLU A 166 -9.74 1.49 1.97
N LEU A 167 -10.09 2.62 1.33
CA LEU A 167 -11.21 3.45 1.79
C LEU A 167 -12.51 2.65 1.80
N GLY A 168 -12.81 1.93 0.72
CA GLY A 168 -13.99 1.05 0.64
C GLY A 168 -13.99 0.00 1.76
N ALA A 169 -12.82 -0.60 2.04
CA ALA A 169 -12.65 -1.54 3.14
C ALA A 169 -12.90 -0.88 4.51
N ALA A 170 -12.34 0.31 4.75
CA ALA A 170 -12.51 1.04 6.00
C ALA A 170 -13.98 1.42 6.26
N LEU A 171 -14.69 1.92 5.24
CA LEU A 171 -16.11 2.25 5.33
C LEU A 171 -16.97 1.01 5.60
N ALA A 172 -16.70 -0.09 4.90
CA ALA A 172 -17.41 -1.35 5.12
C ALA A 172 -17.16 -1.92 6.53
N ARG A 173 -15.91 -1.90 7.01
CA ARG A 173 -15.59 -2.33 8.39
C ARG A 173 -16.25 -1.45 9.44
N ALA A 174 -16.46 -0.16 9.15
CA ALA A 174 -17.10 0.78 10.07
C ALA A 174 -18.63 0.64 10.11
N GLY A 175 -19.22 -0.16 9.23
CA GLY A 175 -20.67 -0.22 9.07
C GLY A 175 -21.27 1.05 8.45
N ALA A 176 -20.45 1.91 7.84
CA ALA A 176 -20.87 3.14 7.17
C ALA A 176 -21.44 2.80 5.78
N TRP A 177 -22.57 2.06 5.77
CA TRP A 177 -23.06 1.41 4.55
C TRP A 177 -23.44 2.35 3.43
N ARG A 178 -23.95 3.54 3.75
CA ARG A 178 -24.34 4.52 2.74
C ARG A 178 -23.13 5.12 2.07
N GLU A 179 -22.13 5.50 2.86
CA GLU A 179 -20.85 6.03 2.39
C GLU A 179 -20.07 4.95 1.62
N ALA A 180 -20.09 3.71 2.09
CA ALA A 180 -19.50 2.57 1.39
C ALA A 180 -20.16 2.35 0.02
N ASP A 181 -21.49 2.41 -0.08
CA ASP A 181 -22.21 2.27 -1.34
C ASP A 181 -21.87 3.38 -2.33
N ALA A 182 -21.89 4.64 -1.87
CA ALA A 182 -21.53 5.78 -2.69
C ALA A 182 -20.11 5.66 -3.23
N TRP A 183 -19.15 5.31 -2.37
CA TRP A 183 -17.75 5.16 -2.76
C TRP A 183 -17.52 3.96 -3.69
N LEU A 184 -18.04 2.78 -3.34
CA LEU A 184 -17.84 1.56 -4.12
C LEU A 184 -18.50 1.64 -5.50
N SER A 185 -19.60 2.40 -5.62
CA SER A 185 -20.23 2.67 -6.90
C SER A 185 -19.31 3.46 -7.84
N THR A 186 -18.50 4.41 -7.34
CA THR A 186 -17.52 5.11 -8.20
C THR A 186 -16.37 4.18 -8.62
N LEU A 187 -16.03 3.20 -7.79
CA LEU A 187 -14.96 2.26 -8.11
C LEU A 187 -15.32 1.29 -9.23
N VAL A 188 -16.59 0.97 -9.43
CA VAL A 188 -17.08 0.06 -10.50
C VAL A 188 -16.44 0.38 -11.85
N ASP A 189 -16.44 1.67 -12.25
CA ASP A 189 -15.91 2.10 -13.53
C ASP A 189 -14.38 2.14 -13.58
N THR A 190 -13.72 2.16 -12.42
CA THR A 190 -12.26 2.23 -12.30
C THR A 190 -11.60 0.86 -12.19
N VAL A 191 -12.30 -0.15 -11.66
CA VAL A 191 -11.78 -1.51 -11.46
C VAL A 191 -11.10 -2.08 -12.71
N PRO A 192 -11.65 -1.94 -13.94
CA PRO A 192 -10.99 -2.43 -15.14
C PRO A 192 -9.64 -1.78 -15.47
N ARG A 193 -9.35 -0.62 -14.89
CA ARG A 193 -8.09 0.14 -15.07
C ARG A 193 -7.09 -0.08 -13.94
N ILE A 194 -7.47 -0.75 -12.86
CA ILE A 194 -6.57 -1.03 -11.73
C ILE A 194 -5.57 -2.11 -12.16
N GLY A 195 -4.31 -1.72 -12.35
CA GLY A 195 -3.21 -2.64 -12.68
C GLY A 195 -2.62 -3.38 -11.47
N SER A 196 -2.96 -2.97 -10.25
CA SER A 196 -2.46 -3.57 -9.01
C SER A 196 -3.33 -4.74 -8.56
N VAL A 197 -2.77 -5.96 -8.60
CA VAL A 197 -3.45 -7.18 -8.09
C VAL A 197 -3.74 -7.04 -6.60
N ARG A 198 -2.80 -6.45 -5.85
CA ARG A 198 -2.97 -6.15 -4.43
C ARG A 198 -4.20 -5.29 -4.14
N SER A 199 -4.42 -4.24 -4.93
CA SER A 199 -5.63 -3.41 -4.80
C SER A 199 -6.91 -4.19 -5.12
N LEU A 200 -6.90 -5.01 -6.17
CA LEU A 200 -8.05 -5.86 -6.52
C LEU A 200 -8.37 -6.90 -5.44
N ASN A 201 -7.35 -7.43 -4.74
CA ASN A 201 -7.53 -8.36 -3.64
C ASN A 201 -8.03 -7.67 -2.37
N SER A 202 -7.57 -6.46 -2.08
CA SER A 202 -8.17 -5.61 -1.03
C SER A 202 -9.68 -5.41 -1.28
N LEU A 203 -10.06 -5.06 -2.51
CA LEU A 203 -11.46 -4.91 -2.89
C LEU A 203 -12.24 -6.23 -2.79
N THR A 204 -11.63 -7.38 -3.12
CA THR A 204 -12.22 -8.70 -2.88
C THR A 204 -12.49 -8.95 -1.39
N GLY A 205 -11.59 -8.52 -0.51
CA GLY A 205 -11.80 -8.57 0.94
C GLY A 205 -13.01 -7.72 1.35
N THR A 206 -13.13 -6.50 0.82
CA THR A 206 -14.27 -5.63 1.05
C THR A 206 -15.59 -6.27 0.65
N THR A 207 -15.65 -6.97 -0.49
CA THR A 207 -16.90 -7.62 -0.91
C THR A 207 -17.35 -8.73 0.02
N HIS A 208 -16.39 -9.42 0.65
CA HIS A 208 -16.65 -10.42 1.67
C HIS A 208 -17.21 -9.80 2.96
N ILE A 209 -16.64 -8.68 3.42
CA ILE A 209 -17.12 -7.93 4.59
C ILE A 209 -18.57 -7.51 4.39
N ILE A 210 -18.90 -6.96 3.23
CA ILE A 210 -20.27 -6.54 2.90
C ILE A 210 -21.22 -7.74 2.86
N LYS A 211 -20.79 -8.88 2.30
CA LYS A 211 -21.61 -10.09 2.24
C LYS A 211 -21.98 -10.61 3.64
N GLN A 212 -21.08 -10.47 4.60
CA GLN A 212 -21.28 -10.90 5.99
C GLN A 212 -21.90 -9.83 6.90
N GLY A 213 -21.98 -8.59 6.42
CA GLY A 213 -22.49 -7.46 7.19
C GLY A 213 -23.95 -7.62 7.59
N ARG A 214 -24.27 -7.18 8.81
CA ARG A 214 -25.65 -7.10 9.30
C ARG A 214 -26.30 -5.81 8.80
N SER A 215 -27.58 -5.88 8.47
CA SER A 215 -28.39 -4.70 8.06
C SER A 215 -27.83 -3.94 6.85
N VAL A 216 -27.09 -4.62 5.97
CA VAL A 216 -26.56 -4.02 4.74
C VAL A 216 -27.71 -3.64 3.80
N PRO A 217 -27.81 -2.39 3.33
CA PRO A 217 -28.85 -1.93 2.40
C PRO A 217 -28.89 -2.71 1.10
N ARG A 218 -30.07 -2.81 0.48
CA ARG A 218 -30.25 -3.52 -0.80
C ARG A 218 -29.40 -2.93 -1.93
N THR A 219 -29.24 -1.61 -1.97
CA THR A 219 -28.41 -0.92 -2.98
C THR A 219 -26.96 -1.39 -2.89
N LEU A 220 -26.35 -1.34 -1.69
CA LEU A 220 -25.01 -1.83 -1.45
C LEU A 220 -24.85 -3.33 -1.78
N ARG A 221 -25.86 -4.17 -1.52
CA ARG A 221 -25.80 -5.58 -1.95
C ARG A 221 -25.75 -5.75 -3.46
N ASN A 222 -26.43 -4.89 -4.21
CA ASN A 222 -26.39 -4.90 -5.68
C ASN A 222 -25.03 -4.41 -6.18
N THR A 223 -24.54 -3.28 -5.66
CA THR A 223 -23.18 -2.76 -5.92
C THR A 223 -22.13 -3.83 -5.65
N ASN A 224 -22.25 -4.53 -4.52
CA ASN A 224 -21.35 -5.62 -4.13
C ASN A 224 -21.37 -6.81 -5.09
N ARG A 225 -22.55 -7.19 -5.60
CA ARG A 225 -22.68 -8.28 -6.59
C ARG A 225 -21.96 -7.90 -7.88
N HIS A 226 -22.21 -6.71 -8.39
CA HIS A 226 -21.58 -6.22 -9.61
C HIS A 226 -20.05 -6.12 -9.48
N LEU A 227 -19.55 -5.58 -8.36
CA LEU A 227 -18.11 -5.57 -8.07
C LEU A 227 -17.51 -6.98 -8.00
N THR A 228 -18.23 -7.94 -7.41
CA THR A 228 -17.76 -9.33 -7.31
C THR A 228 -17.60 -9.95 -8.70
N GLU A 229 -18.57 -9.76 -9.59
CA GLU A 229 -18.51 -10.23 -10.98
C GLU A 229 -17.35 -9.59 -11.74
N LEU A 230 -17.19 -8.27 -11.63
CA LEU A 230 -16.06 -7.55 -12.25
C LEU A 230 -14.70 -8.06 -11.76
N LEU A 231 -14.55 -8.28 -10.46
CA LEU A 231 -13.31 -8.80 -9.87
C LEU A 231 -13.00 -10.23 -10.36
N GLN A 232 -14.02 -11.08 -10.52
CA GLN A 232 -13.85 -12.42 -11.10
C GLN A 232 -13.37 -12.35 -12.55
N HIS A 233 -13.93 -11.45 -13.37
CA HIS A 233 -13.48 -11.22 -14.73
C HIS A 233 -12.03 -10.71 -14.80
N GLN A 234 -11.64 -9.77 -13.92
CA GLN A 234 -10.25 -9.29 -13.87
C GLN A 234 -9.27 -10.39 -13.47
N LYS A 235 -9.64 -11.23 -12.49
CA LYS A 235 -8.83 -12.40 -12.12
C LYS A 235 -8.67 -13.37 -13.28
N ALA A 236 -9.74 -13.69 -14.00
CA ALA A 236 -9.65 -14.59 -15.16
C ALA A 236 -8.71 -14.05 -16.25
N ARG A 237 -8.79 -12.75 -16.57
CA ARG A 237 -7.88 -12.09 -17.53
C ARG A 237 -6.42 -12.14 -17.10
N ALA A 238 -6.13 -11.86 -15.83
CA ALA A 238 -4.77 -11.92 -15.29
C ALA A 238 -4.17 -13.34 -15.37
N HIS A 239 -4.98 -14.38 -15.15
CA HIS A 239 -4.55 -15.77 -15.28
C HIS A 239 -4.28 -16.15 -16.75
N ALA A 240 -5.12 -15.72 -17.70
CA ALA A 240 -4.91 -15.98 -19.12
C ALA A 240 -3.58 -15.37 -19.63
N GLY A 241 -3.33 -14.09 -19.37
CA GLY A 241 -2.07 -13.44 -19.79
C GLY A 241 -0.81 -14.01 -19.12
N SER A 242 -0.94 -14.56 -17.90
CA SER A 242 0.17 -15.25 -17.23
C SER A 242 0.53 -16.61 -17.84
N ARG A 243 -0.41 -17.28 -18.52
CA ARG A 243 -0.18 -18.55 -19.22
C ARG A 243 0.48 -18.32 -20.58
N GLU A 244 0.03 -17.32 -21.32
CA GLU A 244 0.60 -16.93 -22.61
C GLU A 244 2.05 -16.43 -22.47
N SER A 245 2.35 -15.61 -21.45
CA SER A 245 3.74 -15.17 -21.18
C SER A 245 4.69 -16.31 -20.81
N ARG A 246 4.20 -17.37 -20.16
CA ARG A 246 5.00 -18.59 -19.87
C ARG A 246 5.24 -19.44 -21.12
N ALA A 247 4.27 -19.53 -22.02
CA ALA A 247 4.38 -20.31 -23.26
C ALA A 247 5.32 -19.66 -24.29
N GLY A 248 5.44 -18.33 -24.31
CA GLY A 248 6.37 -17.60 -25.20
C GLY A 248 7.80 -17.42 -24.67
N SER A 249 8.11 -17.91 -23.48
CA SER A 249 9.45 -17.84 -22.85
C SER A 249 10.15 -19.20 -22.79
N SER A 250 9.60 -20.22 -23.47
CA SER A 250 10.18 -21.56 -23.62
C SER A 250 10.70 -21.72 -25.04
#